data_AF-A0AAT9SNS2-F1
#
_entry.id   AF-A0AAT9SNS2-F1
#
_cell.length_a   1.000
_cell.length_b   1.000
_cell.length_c   1.000
_cell.angle_alpha   90.00
_cell.angle_beta   90.00
_cell.angle_gamma   90.00
#
_symmetry.space_group_name_H-M   'P 1'
#
loop_
_entity.id
_entity.type
_entity.pdbx_description
1 polymer ?
#
loop_
_entity_poly.entity_id
_entity_poly.type
_entity_poly.pdbx_seq_one_letter_code
_entity_poly.pdbx_strand_id
1 'polypeptide(L)'
;MHGFLHRARRDSSIRTMAADVERLIGLAMRVEEFKPITNAALLILAAEKSLEISSNLSVRTLQNPRSANADKALMKYGQKLAMVLSGENVVSIYRMLGLKSL
;
A
#
# COMPACT_ATOMS: atom_id res chain seq x y z
N MET A 1 -12.91 2.08 -2.55
CA MET A 1 -11.79 2.18 -1.59
C MET A 1 -11.70 3.54 -0.85
N HIS A 2 -11.62 4.68 -1.55
CA HIS A 2 -11.36 5.99 -0.92
C HIS A 2 -12.35 6.39 0.18
N GLY A 3 -13.65 6.17 -0.01
CA GLY A 3 -14.65 6.51 1.01
C GLY A 3 -14.47 5.73 2.32
N PHE A 4 -14.03 4.46 2.24
CA PHE A 4 -13.69 3.66 3.42
C PHE A 4 -12.43 4.22 4.08
N LEU A 5 -11.34 4.40 3.32
CA LEU A 5 -10.08 4.91 3.85
C LEU A 5 -10.26 6.29 4.47
N HIS A 6 -11.07 7.18 3.92
CA HIS A 6 -11.36 8.47 4.52
C HIS A 6 -11.90 8.36 5.96
N ARG A 7 -12.78 7.38 6.20
CA ARG A 7 -13.47 7.15 7.49
C ARG A 7 -12.79 6.12 8.40
N ALA A 8 -11.77 5.41 7.92
CA ALA A 8 -11.09 4.36 8.68
C ALA A 8 -10.52 4.89 10.01
N ARG A 9 -10.70 4.13 11.08
CA ARG A 9 -10.30 4.41 12.46
C ARG A 9 -9.27 3.38 12.91
N ARG A 10 -8.69 3.56 14.10
CA ARG A 10 -7.62 2.67 14.63
C ARG A 10 -8.04 1.21 14.79
N ASP A 11 -9.33 0.95 14.96
CA ASP A 11 -9.96 -0.37 15.07
C ASP A 11 -10.42 -0.93 13.70
N SER A 12 -10.25 -0.17 12.61
CA SER A 12 -10.56 -0.64 11.27
C SER A 12 -9.52 -1.65 10.81
N SER A 13 -10.00 -2.75 10.24
CA SER A 13 -9.16 -3.87 9.78
C SER A 13 -9.41 -4.19 8.31
N ILE A 14 -8.47 -4.87 7.69
CA ILE A 14 -8.63 -5.38 6.32
C ILE A 14 -9.88 -6.27 6.17
N ARG A 15 -10.30 -6.99 7.21
CA ARG A 15 -11.57 -7.74 7.21
C ARG A 15 -12.78 -6.82 7.02
N THR A 16 -12.85 -5.71 7.76
CA THR A 16 -13.94 -4.73 7.60
C THR A 16 -13.88 -3.99 6.26
N MET A 17 -12.68 -3.80 5.71
CA MET A 17 -12.49 -3.22 4.39
C MET A 17 -13.01 -4.14 3.29
N ALA A 18 -12.61 -5.41 3.34
CA ALA A 18 -12.89 -6.46 2.36
C ALA A 18 -14.32 -7.02 2.44
N ALA A 19 -15.06 -6.75 3.52
CA ALA A 19 -16.47 -7.15 3.65
C ALA A 19 -17.38 -6.52 2.59
N ASP A 20 -16.96 -5.41 1.98
CA ASP A 20 -17.64 -4.76 0.87
C ASP A 20 -16.87 -5.05 -0.43
N VAL A 21 -17.41 -6.00 -1.21
CA VAL A 21 -16.75 -6.54 -2.42
C VAL A 21 -16.55 -5.46 -3.48
N GLU A 22 -17.42 -4.45 -3.56
CA GLU A 22 -17.29 -3.36 -4.55
C GLU A 22 -15.96 -2.62 -4.41
N ARG A 23 -15.35 -2.65 -3.22
CA ARG A 23 -14.05 -2.01 -2.97
C ARG A 23 -12.88 -2.79 -3.55
N LEU A 24 -13.06 -4.08 -3.85
CA LEU A 24 -12.03 -4.98 -4.34
C LEU A 24 -12.13 -5.24 -5.85
N ILE A 25 -13.26 -4.92 -6.47
CA ILE A 25 -13.46 -5.08 -7.91
C ILE A 25 -12.38 -4.32 -8.68
N GLY A 26 -11.68 -5.02 -9.56
CA GLY A 26 -10.61 -4.45 -10.39
C GLY A 26 -9.29 -4.17 -9.65
N LEU A 27 -9.19 -4.43 -8.35
CA LEU A 27 -7.97 -4.16 -7.56
C LEU A 27 -6.76 -4.91 -8.13
N ALA A 28 -6.90 -6.20 -8.43
CA ALA A 28 -5.82 -7.01 -9.00
C ALA A 28 -5.31 -6.45 -10.33
N MET A 29 -6.22 -6.02 -11.21
CA MET A 29 -5.85 -5.41 -12.49
C MET A 29 -5.09 -4.10 -12.30
N ARG A 30 -5.54 -3.24 -11.38
CA ARG A 30 -4.86 -1.98 -11.06
C ARG A 30 -3.49 -2.21 -10.45
N VAL A 31 -3.34 -3.21 -9.57
CA VAL A 31 -2.03 -3.56 -9.00
C VAL A 31 -1.04 -3.93 -10.10
N GLU A 32 -1.45 -4.77 -11.05
CA GLU A 32 -0.58 -5.14 -12.18
C GLU A 32 -0.30 -3.95 -13.13
N GLU A 33 -1.30 -3.10 -13.39
CA GLU A 33 -1.14 -1.88 -14.20
C GLU A 33 -0.09 -0.92 -13.61
N PHE A 34 -0.09 -0.73 -12.28
CA PHE A 34 0.80 0.20 -11.61
C PHE A 34 2.11 -0.43 -11.11
N LYS A 35 2.29 -1.75 -11.23
CA LYS A 35 3.49 -2.48 -10.78
C LYS A 35 4.78 -1.96 -11.45
N PRO A 36 4.84 -1.76 -12.78
CA PRO A 36 6.07 -1.30 -13.43
C PRO A 36 6.52 0.09 -12.94
N ILE A 37 5.58 1.04 -12.84
CA ILE A 37 5.89 2.40 -12.41
C ILE A 37 6.28 2.47 -10.94
N THR A 38 5.61 1.68 -10.09
CA THR A 38 5.93 1.59 -8.66
C THR A 38 7.34 1.01 -8.46
N ASN A 39 7.66 -0.07 -9.17
CA ASN A 39 8.99 -0.68 -9.10
C ASN A 39 10.09 0.26 -9.60
N ALA A 40 9.86 0.97 -10.71
CA ALA A 40 10.81 1.96 -11.22
C ALA A 40 11.05 3.08 -10.19
N ALA A 41 9.99 3.60 -9.56
CA ALA A 41 10.13 4.61 -8.52
C ALA A 41 10.92 4.11 -7.30
N LEU A 42 10.68 2.87 -6.85
CA LEU A 42 11.44 2.27 -5.75
C LEU A 42 12.93 2.12 -6.09
N LEU A 43 13.26 1.70 -7.32
CA LEU A 43 14.64 1.57 -7.78
C LEU A 43 15.36 2.91 -7.87
N ILE A 44 14.68 3.97 -8.34
CA ILE A 44 15.23 5.34 -8.36
C ILE A 44 15.53 5.79 -6.94
N LEU A 45 14.57 5.65 -6.02
CA LEU A 45 14.75 6.04 -4.62
C LEU A 45 15.86 5.23 -3.93
N ALA A 46 16.06 3.96 -4.30
CA ALA A 46 17.16 3.14 -3.82
C ALA A 46 18.51 3.64 -4.36
N ALA A 47 18.60 3.97 -5.66
CA ALA A 47 19.80 4.50 -6.29
C ALA A 47 20.20 5.87 -5.72
N GLU A 48 19.22 6.70 -5.38
CA GLU A 48 19.41 7.99 -4.70
C GLU A 48 19.76 7.85 -3.21
N LYS A 49 19.82 6.62 -2.67
CA LYS A 49 20.04 6.34 -1.25
C LYS A 49 18.98 6.98 -0.33
N SER A 50 17.77 7.15 -0.85
CA SER A 50 16.60 7.63 -0.10
C SER A 50 15.89 6.50 0.63
N LEU A 51 15.95 5.28 0.09
CA LEU A 51 15.47 4.05 0.72
C LEU A 51 16.42 2.88 0.48
N GLU A 52 16.21 1.80 1.20
CA GLU A 52 16.88 0.52 1.05
C GLU A 52 15.84 -0.59 0.88
N ILE A 53 16.08 -1.48 -0.08
CA ILE A 53 15.30 -2.71 -0.29
C ILE A 53 16.11 -3.87 0.25
N SER A 54 15.63 -4.50 1.32
CA SER A 54 16.30 -5.64 1.95
C SER A 54 16.10 -6.94 1.14
N SER A 55 16.90 -7.97 1.43
CA SER A 55 16.83 -9.28 0.76
C SER A 55 15.49 -10.01 0.94
N ASN A 56 14.76 -9.68 2.02
CA ASN A 56 13.39 -10.15 2.26
C ASN A 56 12.32 -9.27 1.60
N LEU A 57 12.70 -8.40 0.66
CA LEU A 57 11.84 -7.46 -0.06
C LEU A 57 11.12 -6.43 0.82
N SER A 58 11.56 -6.26 2.08
CA SER A 58 11.11 -5.13 2.89
C SER A 58 11.81 -3.83 2.46
N VAL A 59 11.11 -2.71 2.64
CA VAL A 59 11.60 -1.38 2.29
C VAL A 59 11.80 -0.57 3.56
N ARG A 60 12.99 0.03 3.70
CA ARG A 60 13.33 0.93 4.80
C ARG A 60 13.69 2.30 4.23
N THR A 61 13.07 3.37 4.75
CA THR A 61 13.43 4.74 4.40
C THR A 61 14.72 5.14 5.11
N LEU A 62 15.71 5.63 4.36
CA LEU A 62 16.98 6.13 4.91
C LEU A 62 16.93 7.63 5.19
N GLN A 63 16.05 8.35 4.48
CA GLN A 63 15.82 9.78 4.63
C GLN A 63 14.32 10.05 4.75
N ASN A 64 13.98 11.24 5.26
CA ASN A 64 12.58 11.67 5.29
C ASN A 64 12.04 11.78 3.86
N PRO A 65 10.91 11.11 3.53
CA PRO A 65 10.30 11.22 2.22
C PRO A 65 9.97 12.68 1.89
N ARG A 66 10.34 13.14 0.69
CA ARG A 66 9.97 14.46 0.21
C ARG A 66 8.48 14.49 -0.11
N SER A 67 7.67 15.02 0.80
CA SER A 67 6.23 15.12 0.64
C SER A 67 5.76 16.39 -0.06
N ALA A 68 6.67 17.29 -0.48
CA ALA A 68 6.33 18.60 -1.03
C ALA A 68 5.44 18.52 -2.28
N ASN A 69 5.67 17.52 -3.13
CA ASN A 69 4.91 17.28 -4.36
C ASN A 69 3.85 16.18 -4.19
N ALA A 70 3.66 15.65 -2.99
CA ALA A 70 2.73 14.57 -2.75
C ALA A 70 1.31 15.11 -2.56
N ASP A 71 0.32 14.42 -3.13
CA ASP A 71 -1.08 14.70 -2.82
C ASP A 71 -1.37 14.35 -1.34
N LYS A 72 -1.78 15.37 -0.57
CA LYS A 72 -2.01 15.23 0.87
C LYS A 72 -3.11 14.22 1.19
N ALA A 73 -4.15 14.13 0.37
CA ALA A 73 -5.24 13.19 0.58
C ALA A 73 -4.79 11.76 0.29
N LEU A 74 -4.05 11.53 -0.80
CA LEU A 74 -3.50 10.22 -1.12
C LEU A 74 -2.48 9.76 -0.07
N MET A 75 -1.63 10.64 0.43
CA MET A 75 -0.71 10.32 1.54
C MET A 75 -1.47 9.88 2.79
N LYS A 76 -2.54 10.60 3.16
CA LYS A 76 -3.40 10.23 4.29
C LYS A 76 -4.09 8.88 4.07
N TYR A 77 -4.54 8.59 2.85
CA TYR A 77 -5.16 7.30 2.52
C TYR A 77 -4.14 6.16 2.56
N GLY A 78 -2.91 6.38 2.08
CA GLY A 78 -1.82 5.41 2.19
C GLY A 78 -1.47 5.08 3.65
N GLN A 79 -1.39 6.10 4.52
CA GLN A 79 -1.18 5.89 5.96
C GLN A 79 -2.31 5.08 6.61
N LYS A 80 -3.56 5.39 6.26
CA LYS A 80 -4.71 4.64 6.77
C LYS A 80 -4.79 3.22 6.22
N LEU A 81 -4.36 3.01 4.98
CA LEU A 81 -4.23 1.66 4.42
C LEU A 81 -3.18 0.87 5.20
N ALA A 82 -2.00 1.44 5.44
CA ALA A 82 -0.96 0.79 6.25
C ALA A 82 -1.47 0.40 7.66
N MET A 83 -2.26 1.29 8.29
CA MET A 83 -2.94 0.99 9.55
C MET A 83 -3.95 -0.15 9.42
N VAL A 84 -4.78 -0.17 8.38
CA VAL A 84 -5.79 -1.22 8.13
C VAL A 84 -5.14 -2.59 7.87
N LEU A 85 -3.94 -2.59 7.29
CA LEU A 85 -3.14 -3.78 7.05
C LEU A 85 -2.29 -4.20 8.27
N SER A 86 -2.19 -3.35 9.29
CA SER A 86 -1.38 -3.64 10.47
C SER A 86 -1.94 -4.83 11.26
N GLY A 87 -1.05 -5.68 11.77
CA GLY A 87 -1.41 -6.89 12.52
C GLY A 87 -1.69 -8.13 11.67
N GLU A 88 -1.71 -7.99 10.34
CA GLU A 88 -1.89 -9.12 9.42
C GLU A 88 -0.58 -9.46 8.71
N ASN A 89 -0.32 -10.76 8.49
CA ASN A 89 0.84 -11.16 7.72
C ASN A 89 0.61 -10.91 6.21
N VAL A 90 1.70 -10.75 5.46
CA VAL A 90 1.67 -10.40 4.03
C VAL A 90 0.81 -11.39 3.22
N VAL A 91 0.91 -12.69 3.48
CA VAL A 91 0.15 -13.71 2.75
C VAL A 91 -1.36 -13.56 3.01
N SER A 92 -1.75 -13.35 4.27
CA SER A 92 -3.15 -13.08 4.65
C SER A 92 -3.69 -11.82 3.98
N ILE A 93 -2.88 -10.75 3.92
CA ILE A 93 -3.26 -9.50 3.25
C ILE A 93 -3.58 -9.76 1.77
N TYR A 94 -2.68 -10.41 1.04
CA TYR A 94 -2.89 -10.71 -0.39
C TYR A 94 -4.15 -11.54 -0.62
N ARG A 95 -4.37 -12.58 0.20
CA ARG A 95 -5.59 -13.41 0.11
C ARG A 95 -6.85 -12.60 0.35
N MET A 96 -6.88 -11.75 1.38
CA MET A 96 -8.06 -10.91 1.69
C MET A 96 -8.32 -9.83 0.64
N LEU A 97 -7.28 -9.36 -0.04
CA LEU A 97 -7.41 -8.43 -1.17
C LEU A 97 -7.78 -9.12 -2.49
N GLY A 98 -7.86 -10.46 -2.51
CA GLY A 98 -8.15 -11.23 -3.73
C GLY A 98 -6.98 -11.29 -4.71
N LEU A 99 -5.75 -11.05 -4.24
CA LEU A 99 -4.52 -11.10 -5.04
C LEU A 99 -3.99 -12.55 -5.03
N LYS A 100 -3.98 -13.20 -6.20
CA LYS A 100 -3.68 -14.63 -6.34
C LYS A 100 -2.18 -14.97 -6.44
N SER A 101 -1.33 -13.99 -6.74
CA SER A 101 0.13 -14.18 -6.88
C SER A 101 0.89 -13.01 -6.28
N LEU A 102 2.03 -13.32 -5.66
CA LEU A 102 3.10 -12.35 -5.38
C LEU A 102 3.93 -12.12 -6.65
#